data_AF-A0A168J7K6-F1
#
_entry.id   AF-A0A168J7K6-F1
#
_cell.length_a   1.000
_cell.length_b   1.000
_cell.length_c   1.000
_cell.angle_alpha   90.00
_cell.angle_beta   90.00
_cell.angle_gamma   90.00
#
_symmetry.space_group_name_H-M   'P 1'
#
loop_
_entity.id
_entity.type
_entity.pdbx_description
1 polymer ?
#
loop_
_entity_poly.entity_id
_entity_poly.type
_entity_poly.pdbx_seq_one_letter_code
_entity_poly.pdbx_strand_id
1 'polypeptide(L)'
;REQAIEYGMLRNRLFSKATEYYLKGDGNRAKLYSMEAKQYNRLMQQMHSEASQRIFESRSKHEAFIDLHGLHEDEAMEIVEQRLLHLKATYSGIIYIVTGTGHHSGANGLSKKQSKLKPCVYNYLKQEHYHFAETSIVGDNQGGVFAVEI
;
A
#
# COMPACT_ATOMS: atom_id res chain seq x y z
N ARG A 1 2.86 -16.90 7.16
CA ARG A 1 3.63 -15.96 8.01
C ARG A 1 4.53 -16.71 9.00
N GLU A 2 4.09 -17.81 9.63
CA GLU A 2 4.93 -18.63 10.53
C GLU A 2 6.27 -19.07 9.95
N GLN A 3 6.30 -19.59 8.72
CA GLN A 3 7.55 -20.03 8.07
C GLN A 3 8.58 -18.90 7.88
N ALA A 4 8.14 -17.65 7.70
CA ALA A 4 9.05 -16.50 7.61
C ALA A 4 9.69 -16.15 8.97
N ILE A 5 8.94 -16.33 10.06
CA ILE A 5 9.44 -16.14 11.43
C ILE A 5 10.49 -17.21 11.75
N GLU A 6 10.22 -18.46 11.38
CA GLU A 6 11.13 -19.59 11.55
C GLU A 6 12.46 -19.39 10.80
N TYR A 7 12.39 -18.96 9.52
CA TYR A 7 13.59 -18.61 8.76
C TYR A 7 14.36 -17.42 9.35
N GLY A 8 13.67 -16.45 9.96
CA GLY A 8 14.29 -15.35 10.70
C GLY A 8 15.09 -15.83 11.92
N MET A 9 14.56 -16.80 12.67
CA MET A 9 15.25 -17.40 13.82
C MET A 9 16.48 -18.22 13.39
N LEU A 10 16.33 -19.05 12.35
CA LEU A 10 17.43 -19.83 11.78
C LEU A 10 18.57 -18.95 11.27
N ARG A 11 18.23 -17.87 10.55
CA ARG A 11 19.20 -16.87 10.08
C ARG A 11 20.01 -16.27 11.23
N ASN A 12 19.34 -15.83 12.30
CA ASN A 12 20.01 -15.22 13.45
C ASN A 12 20.97 -16.21 14.12
N ARG A 13 20.56 -17.48 14.28
CA ARG A 13 21.41 -18.53 14.84
C ARG A 13 22.66 -18.80 13.99
N LEU A 14 22.53 -18.78 12.67
CA LEU A 14 23.64 -19.00 11.74
C LEU A 14 24.60 -17.81 11.71
N PHE A 15 24.09 -16.57 11.80
CA PHE A 15 24.95 -15.40 11.94
C PHE A 15 25.72 -15.41 13.27
N SER A 16 25.09 -15.76 14.39
CA SER A 16 25.78 -15.89 15.67
C SER A 16 26.92 -16.93 15.59
N LYS A 17 26.69 -18.08 14.95
CA LYS A 17 27.74 -19.09 14.70
C LYS A 17 28.84 -18.54 13.79
N ALA A 18 28.49 -17.85 12.72
CA ALA A 18 29.47 -17.26 11.81
C ALA A 18 30.39 -16.24 12.53
N THR A 19 29.80 -15.39 13.39
CA THR A 19 30.53 -14.44 14.23
C THR A 19 31.43 -15.15 15.23
N GLU A 20 30.97 -16.23 15.86
CA GLU A 20 31.78 -17.02 16.79
C GLU A 20 33.02 -17.61 16.11
N TYR A 21 32.89 -18.20 14.92
CA TYR A 21 34.03 -18.74 14.17
C TYR A 21 34.97 -17.65 13.65
N TYR A 22 34.42 -16.48 13.29
CA TYR A 22 35.24 -15.33 12.90
C TYR A 22 36.11 -14.84 14.08
N LEU A 23 35.53 -14.72 15.27
CA LEU A 23 36.25 -14.33 16.50
C LEU A 23 37.31 -15.36 16.91
N LYS A 24 37.09 -16.65 16.59
CA LYS A 24 38.07 -17.73 16.79
C LYS A 24 39.16 -17.79 15.71
N GLY A 25 39.11 -16.93 14.69
CA GLY A 25 40.07 -16.90 13.59
C GLY A 25 39.82 -17.94 12.48
N ASP A 26 38.73 -18.70 12.56
CA ASP A 26 38.34 -19.68 11.54
C ASP A 26 37.43 -19.02 10.48
N GLY A 27 38.08 -18.26 9.58
CA GLY A 27 37.40 -17.56 8.50
C GLY A 27 36.67 -18.48 7.51
N ASN A 28 37.12 -19.73 7.35
CA ASN A 28 36.50 -20.69 6.44
C ASN A 28 35.13 -21.14 6.96
N ARG A 29 35.05 -21.52 8.23
CA ARG A 29 33.76 -21.86 8.87
C ARG A 29 32.84 -20.65 8.98
N ALA A 30 33.39 -19.48 9.32
CA ALA A 30 32.62 -18.24 9.36
C ALA A 30 31.97 -17.92 8.01
N LYS A 31 32.71 -18.08 6.90
CA LYS A 31 32.19 -17.86 5.54
C LYS A 31 31.10 -18.86 5.18
N LEU A 32 31.23 -20.12 5.57
CA LEU A 32 30.28 -21.19 5.28
C LEU A 32 28.94 -20.92 5.98
N TYR A 33 28.96 -20.64 7.30
CA TYR A 33 27.75 -20.27 8.05
C TYR A 33 27.14 -18.94 7.60
N SER A 34 27.96 -17.97 7.15
CA SER A 34 27.47 -16.71 6.60
C SER A 34 26.74 -16.91 5.25
N MET A 35 27.22 -17.80 4.39
CA MET A 35 26.53 -18.13 3.13
C MET A 35 25.18 -18.80 3.38
N GLU A 36 25.14 -19.73 4.33
CA GLU A 36 23.91 -20.41 4.74
C GLU A 36 22.88 -19.42 5.34
N ALA A 37 23.34 -18.50 6.22
CA ALA A 37 22.49 -17.44 6.76
C ALA A 37 21.91 -16.53 5.66
N LYS A 38 22.69 -16.22 4.62
CA LYS A 38 22.21 -15.45 3.45
C LYS A 38 21.16 -16.20 2.65
N GLN A 39 21.26 -17.53 2.54
CA GLN A 39 20.26 -18.34 1.86
C GLN A 39 18.92 -18.31 2.62
N TYR A 40 18.95 -18.47 3.94
CA TYR A 40 17.74 -18.34 4.77
C TYR A 40 17.15 -16.92 4.73
N ASN A 41 17.99 -15.89 4.61
CA ASN A 41 17.50 -14.53 4.41
C ASN A 41 16.72 -14.37 3.09
N ARG A 42 17.16 -15.00 2.00
CA ARG A 42 16.42 -15.00 0.72
C ARG A 42 15.10 -15.77 0.82
N LEU A 43 15.13 -16.96 1.45
CA LEU A 43 13.91 -17.76 1.66
C LEU A 43 12.89 -17.02 2.51
N MET A 44 13.34 -16.37 3.59
CA MET A 44 12.50 -15.50 4.41
C MET A 44 11.87 -14.37 3.57
N GLN A 45 12.67 -13.67 2.74
CA GLN A 45 12.17 -12.61 1.86
C GLN A 45 11.16 -13.12 0.84
N GLN A 46 11.39 -14.29 0.24
CA GLN A 46 10.46 -14.93 -0.70
C GLN A 46 9.14 -15.28 0.00
N MET A 47 9.19 -15.92 1.16
CA MET A 47 7.99 -16.25 1.93
C MET A 47 7.25 -15.00 2.42
N HIS A 48 7.98 -13.92 2.74
CA HIS A 48 7.37 -12.64 3.07
C HIS A 48 6.69 -12.02 1.86
N SER A 49 7.34 -12.04 0.69
CA SER A 49 6.78 -11.53 -0.56
C SER A 49 5.52 -12.30 -0.94
N GLU A 50 5.56 -13.63 -0.88
CA GLU A 50 4.42 -14.48 -1.21
C GLU A 50 3.28 -14.33 -0.20
N ALA A 51 3.58 -14.23 1.10
CA ALA A 51 2.55 -13.95 2.10
C ALA A 51 1.93 -12.55 1.94
N SER A 52 2.73 -11.55 1.61
CA SER A 52 2.24 -10.20 1.30
C SER A 52 1.39 -10.21 0.03
N GLN A 53 1.79 -10.95 -0.99
CA GLN A 53 1.03 -11.10 -2.23
C GLN A 53 -0.29 -11.82 -2.00
N ARG A 54 -0.34 -12.89 -1.19
CA ARG A 54 -1.61 -13.54 -0.83
C ARG A 54 -2.53 -12.64 0.00
N ILE A 55 -1.97 -11.82 0.90
CA ILE A 55 -2.75 -10.82 1.64
C ILE A 55 -3.27 -9.76 0.67
N PHE A 56 -2.44 -9.31 -0.27
CA PHE A 56 -2.84 -8.36 -1.30
C PHE A 56 -3.93 -8.95 -2.20
N GLU A 57 -3.78 -10.17 -2.71
CA GLU A 57 -4.76 -10.85 -3.57
C GLU A 57 -6.08 -11.17 -2.84
N SER A 58 -6.01 -11.48 -1.54
CA SER A 58 -7.20 -11.65 -0.69
C SER A 58 -7.93 -10.33 -0.45
N ARG A 59 -7.20 -9.21 -0.40
CA ARG A 59 -7.76 -7.86 -0.24
C ARG A 59 -8.26 -7.32 -1.57
N SER A 60 -7.53 -7.48 -2.66
CA SER A 60 -7.83 -6.95 -3.99
C SER A 60 -9.06 -7.58 -4.68
N LYS A 61 -9.60 -8.69 -4.15
CA LYS A 61 -10.94 -9.19 -4.54
C LYS A 61 -12.09 -8.33 -3.98
N HIS A 62 -11.80 -7.54 -2.96
CA HIS A 62 -12.69 -6.65 -2.23
C HIS A 62 -12.09 -5.24 -2.17
N GLU A 63 -11.43 -4.79 -3.24
CA GLU A 63 -11.04 -3.38 -3.41
C GLU A 63 -11.53 -2.85 -4.77
N ALA A 64 -12.45 -1.88 -4.75
CA ALA A 64 -12.94 -1.19 -5.95
C ALA A 64 -12.32 0.21 -6.02
N PHE A 65 -11.92 0.65 -7.20
CA PHE A 65 -11.26 1.95 -7.40
C PHE A 65 -12.16 2.88 -8.19
N ILE A 66 -12.30 4.11 -7.71
CA ILE A 66 -12.95 5.22 -8.41
C ILE A 66 -11.88 6.27 -8.67
N ASP A 67 -11.46 6.40 -9.92
CA ASP A 67 -10.44 7.36 -10.30
C ASP A 67 -11.06 8.62 -10.91
N LEU A 68 -10.77 9.76 -10.30
CA LEU A 68 -11.32 11.08 -10.64
C LEU A 68 -10.23 12.06 -11.05
N HIS A 69 -9.01 11.60 -11.29
CA HIS A 69 -7.92 12.50 -11.66
C HIS A 69 -8.28 13.28 -12.93
N GLY A 70 -8.04 14.59 -12.91
CA GLY A 70 -8.24 15.43 -14.10
C GLY A 70 -9.68 15.82 -14.40
N LEU A 71 -10.66 15.35 -13.64
CA LEU A 71 -12.08 15.70 -13.83
C LEU A 71 -12.44 17.05 -13.18
N HIS A 72 -13.42 17.74 -13.77
CA HIS A 72 -14.02 18.91 -13.15
C HIS A 72 -14.83 18.50 -11.90
N GLU A 73 -14.96 19.41 -10.92
CA GLU A 73 -15.62 19.13 -9.63
C GLU A 73 -17.01 18.54 -9.80
N ASP A 74 -17.83 19.12 -10.68
CA ASP A 74 -19.21 18.70 -10.90
C ASP A 74 -19.30 17.30 -11.54
N GLU A 75 -18.45 17.02 -12.53
CA GLU A 75 -18.41 15.73 -13.23
C GLU A 75 -17.95 14.60 -12.31
N ALA A 76 -16.95 14.88 -11.49
CA ALA A 76 -16.40 13.91 -10.56
C ALA A 76 -17.39 13.54 -9.45
N MET A 77 -18.18 14.51 -8.97
CA MET A 77 -19.22 14.26 -7.97
C MET A 77 -20.33 13.36 -8.50
N GLU A 78 -20.82 13.60 -9.72
CA GLU A 78 -21.84 12.75 -10.34
C GLU A 78 -21.35 11.31 -10.48
N ILE A 79 -20.09 11.11 -10.89
CA ILE A 79 -19.49 9.78 -11.01
C ILE A 79 -19.35 9.10 -9.64
N VAL A 80 -18.91 9.83 -8.61
CA VAL A 80 -18.78 9.29 -7.25
C VAL A 80 -20.13 8.82 -6.71
N GLU A 81 -21.16 9.65 -6.84
CA GLU A 81 -22.51 9.32 -6.39
C GLU A 81 -23.04 8.06 -7.06
N GLN A 82 -22.98 7.99 -8.39
CA GLN A 82 -23.47 6.84 -9.15
C GLN A 82 -22.70 5.56 -8.83
N ARG A 83 -21.36 5.65 -8.72
CA ARG A 83 -20.51 4.48 -8.45
C ARG A 83 -20.68 3.97 -7.04
N LEU A 84 -20.74 4.84 -6.03
CA LEU A 84 -20.96 4.43 -4.64
C LEU A 84 -22.34 3.83 -4.46
N LEU A 85 -23.37 4.38 -5.10
CA LEU A 85 -24.73 3.83 -5.04
C LEU A 85 -24.80 2.43 -5.68
N HIS A 86 -24.15 2.24 -6.82
CA HIS A 86 -24.08 0.93 -7.47
C HIS A 86 -23.30 -0.09 -6.63
N LEU A 87 -22.13 0.30 -6.13
CA LEU A 87 -21.27 -0.59 -5.33
C LEU A 87 -21.94 -0.97 -4.00
N LYS A 88 -22.71 -0.06 -3.38
CA LYS A 88 -23.49 -0.39 -2.17
C LYS A 88 -24.50 -1.53 -2.37
N ALA A 89 -24.95 -1.77 -3.60
CA ALA A 89 -25.87 -2.85 -3.92
C ALA A 89 -25.18 -4.16 -4.34
N THR A 90 -23.97 -4.09 -4.89
CA THR A 90 -23.31 -5.23 -5.56
C THR A 90 -22.02 -5.67 -4.90
N TYR A 91 -21.53 -4.90 -3.93
CA TYR A 91 -20.19 -5.03 -3.38
C TYR A 91 -20.18 -4.73 -1.88
N SER A 92 -19.33 -5.43 -1.15
CA SER A 92 -19.03 -5.14 0.26
C SER A 92 -17.51 -5.18 0.45
N GLY A 93 -16.96 -4.13 1.05
CA GLY A 93 -15.52 -3.98 1.22
C GLY A 93 -15.07 -2.52 1.18
N ILE A 94 -13.79 -2.32 0.85
CA ILE A 94 -13.19 -0.98 0.80
C ILE A 94 -13.19 -0.49 -0.65
N ILE A 95 -13.49 0.79 -0.84
CA ILE A 95 -13.48 1.48 -2.11
C ILE A 95 -12.51 2.64 -2.04
N TYR A 96 -11.55 2.69 -2.95
CA TYR A 96 -10.55 3.75 -3.00
C TYR A 96 -10.96 4.80 -4.03
N ILE A 97 -11.24 6.01 -3.57
CA ILE A 97 -11.54 7.17 -4.40
C ILE A 97 -10.28 8.00 -4.57
N VAL A 98 -9.79 8.15 -5.79
CA VAL A 98 -8.56 8.89 -6.12
C VAL A 98 -8.95 10.24 -6.71
N THR A 99 -8.72 11.34 -5.99
CA THR A 99 -9.03 12.72 -6.42
C THR A 99 -7.87 13.41 -7.12
N GLY A 100 -6.73 12.72 -7.28
CA GLY A 100 -5.50 13.26 -7.86
C GLY A 100 -4.69 14.15 -6.90
N THR A 101 -3.45 14.46 -7.31
CA THR A 101 -2.41 15.11 -6.49
C THR A 101 -2.53 16.64 -6.37
N GLY A 102 -3.69 17.20 -6.73
CA GLY A 102 -3.93 18.63 -6.60
C GLY A 102 -3.27 19.52 -7.66
N HIS A 103 -2.56 18.96 -8.64
CA HIS A 103 -1.97 19.71 -9.75
C HIS A 103 -2.82 19.55 -11.02
N HIS A 104 -3.70 20.52 -11.31
CA HIS A 104 -4.20 20.65 -12.67
C HIS A 104 -3.19 21.43 -13.51
N SER A 105 -2.70 20.77 -14.56
CA SER A 105 -1.87 21.31 -15.62
C SER A 105 -2.58 22.48 -16.32
N GLY A 106 -2.43 23.69 -15.78
CA GLY A 106 -2.54 24.89 -16.61
C GLY A 106 -1.36 24.87 -17.57
N ALA A 107 -1.61 24.99 -18.88
CA ALA A 107 -0.62 24.86 -19.96
C ALA A 107 0.66 25.71 -19.80
N ASN A 108 0.72 26.63 -18.84
CA ASN A 108 1.85 27.52 -18.57
C ASN A 108 2.33 27.53 -17.09
N GLY A 109 2.06 26.49 -16.29
CA GLY A 109 2.69 26.32 -14.96
C GLY A 109 2.35 27.38 -13.89
N LEU A 110 1.30 28.19 -14.10
CA LEU A 110 0.97 29.35 -13.26
C LEU A 110 -0.26 29.19 -12.35
N SER A 111 -0.88 28.00 -12.30
CA SER A 111 -2.05 27.77 -11.43
C SER A 111 -1.68 26.96 -10.18
N LYS A 112 -1.31 27.67 -9.10
CA LYS A 112 -1.27 27.15 -7.72
C LYS A 112 -2.69 26.98 -7.14
N LYS A 113 -3.69 26.65 -7.95
CA LYS A 113 -5.06 26.46 -7.48
C LYS A 113 -5.15 25.04 -6.93
N GLN A 114 -5.21 24.91 -5.60
CA GLN A 114 -5.48 23.64 -4.94
C GLN A 114 -6.70 23.00 -5.59
N SER A 115 -6.60 21.73 -5.99
CA SER A 115 -7.75 20.99 -6.50
C SER A 115 -8.86 21.01 -5.45
N LYS A 116 -9.99 21.63 -5.79
CA LYS A 116 -11.19 21.69 -4.96
C LYS A 116 -11.94 20.34 -4.95
N LEU A 117 -11.49 19.38 -5.74
CA LEU A 117 -12.10 18.06 -5.80
C LEU A 117 -11.95 17.29 -4.49
N LYS A 118 -10.75 17.33 -3.89
CA LYS A 118 -10.47 16.70 -2.60
C LYS A 118 -11.42 17.17 -1.48
N PRO A 119 -11.58 18.48 -1.20
CA PRO A 119 -12.52 18.94 -0.19
C PRO A 119 -13.99 18.67 -0.56
N CYS A 120 -14.34 18.66 -1.84
CA CYS A 120 -15.70 18.32 -2.30
C CYS A 120 -16.07 16.87 -1.95
N VAL A 121 -15.22 15.91 -2.35
CA VAL A 121 -15.40 14.48 -2.03
C VAL A 121 -15.41 14.23 -0.52
N TYR A 122 -14.51 14.87 0.24
CA TYR A 122 -14.50 14.77 1.70
C TYR A 122 -15.83 15.20 2.33
N ASN A 123 -16.37 16.35 1.89
CA ASN A 123 -17.63 16.88 2.43
C ASN A 123 -18.81 15.98 2.09
N TYR A 124 -18.86 15.47 0.86
CA TYR A 124 -19.89 14.52 0.44
C TYR A 124 -19.87 13.24 1.29
N LEU A 125 -18.70 12.59 1.44
CA LEU A 125 -18.59 11.36 2.23
C LEU A 125 -19.00 11.59 3.70
N LYS A 126 -18.69 12.77 4.24
CA LYS A 126 -19.08 13.17 5.59
C LYS A 126 -20.58 13.45 5.73
N GLN A 127 -21.20 14.08 4.73
CA GLN A 127 -22.64 14.36 4.70
C GLN A 127 -23.47 13.09 4.57
N GLU A 128 -23.03 12.15 3.73
CA GLU A 128 -23.67 10.85 3.52
C GLU A 128 -23.31 9.82 4.61
N HIS A 129 -22.58 10.23 5.66
CA HIS A 129 -22.21 9.40 6.81
C HIS A 129 -21.44 8.11 6.47
N TYR A 130 -20.60 8.15 5.43
CA TYR A 130 -19.72 7.04 5.12
C TYR A 130 -18.58 6.90 6.15
N HIS A 131 -18.16 5.66 6.40
CA HIS A 131 -16.91 5.41 7.12
C HIS A 131 -15.76 5.49 6.13
N PHE A 132 -14.87 6.47 6.29
CA PHE A 132 -13.75 6.65 5.38
C PHE A 132 -12.47 7.09 6.09
N ALA A 133 -11.34 6.76 5.49
CA ALA A 133 -10.01 7.19 5.91
C ALA A 133 -9.27 7.81 4.73
N GLU A 134 -8.59 8.93 4.97
CA GLU A 134 -7.67 9.49 3.97
C GLU A 134 -6.36 8.72 3.99
N THR A 135 -5.90 8.28 2.82
CA THR A 135 -4.64 7.58 2.63
C THR A 135 -3.82 8.20 1.50
N SER A 136 -2.54 7.85 1.45
CA SER A 136 -1.62 8.27 0.40
C SER A 136 -1.02 7.03 -0.25
N ILE A 137 -0.86 7.04 -1.57
CA ILE A 137 -0.16 5.98 -2.29
C ILE A 137 1.32 6.04 -1.90
N VAL A 138 1.94 4.89 -1.64
CA VAL A 138 3.34 4.77 -1.23
C VAL A 138 4.24 5.44 -2.28
N GLY A 139 4.93 6.52 -1.89
CA GLY A 139 5.78 7.31 -2.78
C GLY A 139 5.22 8.69 -3.13
N ASP A 140 3.99 9.00 -2.73
CA ASP A 140 3.39 10.32 -2.87
C ASP A 140 3.11 10.94 -1.50
N ASN A 141 3.62 12.15 -1.27
CA ASN A 141 3.51 12.89 -0.01
C ASN A 141 2.32 13.86 0.01
N GLN A 142 1.49 13.88 -1.04
CA GLN A 142 0.51 14.95 -1.27
C GLN A 142 -0.95 14.54 -1.01
N GLY A 143 -1.20 13.25 -0.71
CA GLY A 143 -2.53 12.73 -0.43
C GLY A 143 -3.49 12.85 -1.63
N GLY A 144 -4.76 12.51 -1.42
CA GLY A 144 -5.77 12.50 -2.49
C GLY A 144 -6.35 11.13 -2.78
N VAL A 145 -6.26 10.19 -1.83
CA VAL A 145 -6.99 8.92 -1.88
C VAL A 145 -7.87 8.80 -0.64
N PHE A 146 -9.15 8.52 -0.82
CA PHE A 146 -10.08 8.18 0.26
C PHE A 146 -10.41 6.70 0.20
N ALA A 147 -10.12 5.97 1.26
CA ALA A 147 -10.59 4.61 1.45
C ALA A 147 -11.97 4.67 2.15
N VAL A 148 -13.02 4.29 1.44
CA VAL A 148 -14.42 4.31 1.88
C VAL A 148 -14.89 2.88 2.11
N GLU A 149 -15.42 2.58 3.28
CA GLU A 149 -16.01 1.27 3.59
C GLU A 149 -17.50 1.28 3.24
N ILE A 150 -17.96 0.26 2.48
CA ILE A 150 -19.36 0.05 2.09
C ILE A 150 -19.83 -1.35 2.48
#